data_AF-A0A920N4D9-F1
#
_entry.id   AF-A0A920N4D9-F1
#
_cell.length_a   1.000
_cell.length_b   1.000
_cell.length_c   1.000
_cell.angle_alpha   90.00
_cell.angle_beta   90.00
_cell.angle_gamma   90.00
#
_symmetry.space_group_name_H-M   'P 1'
#
loop_
_entity.id
_entity.type
_entity.pdbx_description
1 polymer ?
#
loop_
_entity_poly.entity_id
_entity_poly.type
_entity_poly.pdbx_seq_one_letter_code
_entity_poly.pdbx_strand_id
1 'polypeptide(L)'
;MTSGALDDVLIPRLVAAEQIACEGLLAERADSGTWVGQLSTSALSTATATLAIHLFVRSGGATGRAESLGRLVEAGRDWLLAHQNDDGGWGDTVLSFSNISTTMLAHATLSAVSVSPVSETAAEKRILVLERAERYIERAGESMRFWPATVGTGPFRCPF
;
A
#
# COMPACT_ATOMS: atom_id res chain seq x y z
N MET A 1 19.60 -29.49 -27.62
CA MET A 1 19.89 -29.87 -26.23
C MET A 1 18.78 -30.81 -25.80
N THR A 2 19.11 -32.05 -25.45
CA THR A 2 18.14 -33.05 -24.97
C THR A 2 17.75 -32.71 -23.52
N SER A 3 16.51 -33.01 -23.12
CA SER A 3 15.97 -32.74 -21.77
C SER A 3 16.95 -33.14 -20.65
N GLY A 4 17.56 -34.32 -20.76
CA GLY A 4 18.48 -34.84 -19.74
C GLY A 4 19.72 -33.98 -19.49
N ALA A 5 20.26 -33.29 -20.51
CA ALA A 5 21.44 -32.43 -20.32
C ALA A 5 21.10 -31.11 -19.60
N LEU A 6 19.85 -30.66 -19.66
CA LEU A 6 19.37 -29.52 -18.87
C LEU A 6 19.10 -29.96 -17.43
N ASP A 7 18.51 -31.14 -17.25
CA ASP A 7 18.21 -31.71 -15.93
C ASP A 7 19.49 -31.94 -15.10
N ASP A 8 20.56 -32.44 -15.73
CA ASP A 8 21.87 -32.68 -15.10
C ASP A 8 22.54 -31.40 -14.57
N VAL A 9 22.22 -30.23 -15.13
CA VAL A 9 22.77 -28.92 -14.70
C VAL A 9 21.82 -28.19 -13.75
N LEU A 10 20.51 -28.32 -13.96
CA LEU A 10 19.50 -27.61 -13.18
C LEU A 10 19.33 -28.21 -11.79
N ILE A 11 19.33 -29.54 -11.66
CA ILE A 11 19.09 -30.20 -10.37
C ILE A 11 20.17 -29.84 -9.33
N PRO A 12 21.49 -29.93 -9.63
CA PRO A 12 22.51 -29.56 -8.65
C PRO A 12 22.43 -28.09 -8.22
N ARG A 13 22.05 -27.19 -9.14
CA ARG A 13 21.89 -25.77 -8.84
C ARG A 13 20.70 -25.50 -7.93
N LEU A 14 19.59 -26.21 -8.11
CA LEU A 14 18.43 -26.12 -7.24
C LEU A 14 18.73 -26.65 -5.84
N VAL A 15 19.43 -27.78 -5.73
CA VAL A 15 19.86 -28.33 -4.43
C VAL A 15 20.79 -27.37 -3.69
N ALA A 16 21.76 -26.78 -4.40
CA ALA A 16 22.65 -25.78 -3.79
C ALA A 16 21.88 -24.52 -3.35
N ALA A 17 20.92 -24.05 -4.16
CA ALA A 17 20.09 -22.90 -3.81
C ALA A 17 19.18 -23.19 -2.60
N GLU A 18 18.62 -24.39 -2.51
CA GLU A 18 17.85 -24.86 -1.35
C GLU A 18 18.71 -24.86 -0.09
N GLN A 19 19.91 -25.46 -0.13
CA GLN A 19 20.82 -25.50 1.01
C GLN A 19 21.18 -24.10 1.49
N ILE A 20 21.57 -23.21 0.59
CA ILE A 20 21.90 -21.82 0.91
C ILE A 20 20.70 -21.10 1.55
N ALA A 21 19.50 -21.28 1.00
CA ALA A 21 18.29 -20.65 1.53
C ALA A 21 17.93 -21.19 2.92
N CYS A 22 18.02 -22.51 3.12
CA CYS A 22 17.76 -23.15 4.42
C CYS A 22 18.76 -22.71 5.48
N GLU A 23 20.05 -22.71 5.16
CA GLU A 23 21.11 -22.26 6.07
C GLU A 23 20.92 -20.79 6.46
N GLY A 24 20.66 -19.93 5.46
CA GLY A 24 20.39 -18.51 5.70
C GLY A 24 19.16 -18.28 6.58
N LEU A 25 18.05 -18.96 6.29
CA LEU A 25 16.84 -18.85 7.11
C LEU A 25 17.09 -19.35 8.54
N LEU A 26 17.75 -20.48 8.73
CA LEU A 26 18.03 -21.00 10.07
C LEU A 26 18.97 -20.09 10.87
N ALA A 27 19.90 -19.39 10.21
CA ALA A 27 20.77 -18.41 10.85
C ALA A 27 20.02 -17.16 11.34
N GLU A 28 18.94 -16.77 10.67
CA GLU A 28 18.07 -15.64 11.06
C GLU A 28 17.05 -15.98 12.17
N ARG A 29 17.03 -17.24 12.64
CA ARG A 29 16.10 -17.66 13.70
C ARG A 29 16.58 -17.13 15.05
N ALA A 30 15.70 -16.42 15.76
CA ALA A 30 15.97 -15.93 17.12
C ALA A 30 16.10 -17.09 18.12
N ASP A 31 16.74 -16.83 19.26
CA ASP A 31 16.94 -17.80 20.35
C ASP A 31 15.63 -18.43 20.86
N SER A 32 14.51 -17.72 20.75
CA SER A 32 13.16 -18.20 21.06
C SER A 32 12.65 -19.29 20.09
N GLY A 33 13.39 -19.59 19.02
CA GLY A 33 12.97 -20.49 17.95
C GLY A 33 12.03 -19.87 16.93
N THR A 34 11.87 -18.54 16.94
CA THR A 34 10.97 -17.78 16.04
C THR A 34 11.75 -16.92 15.05
N TRP A 35 11.11 -16.52 13.95
CA TRP A 35 11.64 -15.52 13.03
C TRP A 35 10.97 -14.18 13.26
N VAL A 36 11.76 -13.11 13.28
CA VAL A 36 11.26 -11.74 13.33
C VAL A 36 11.39 -11.16 11.93
N GLY A 37 10.25 -10.87 11.31
CA GLY A 37 10.18 -10.19 10.02
C GLY A 37 9.74 -8.73 10.16
N GLN A 38 9.90 -7.98 9.07
CA GLN A 38 9.25 -6.69 8.89
C GLN A 38 8.16 -6.83 7.84
N LEU A 39 6.98 -6.25 8.12
CA LEU A 39 5.94 -6.15 7.10
C LEU A 39 6.37 -5.17 6.02
N SER A 40 5.98 -5.44 4.78
CA SER A 40 6.25 -4.55 3.65
C SER A 40 5.72 -3.14 3.91
N THR A 41 6.49 -2.14 3.49
CA THR A 41 6.03 -0.74 3.50
C THR A 41 4.82 -0.61 2.57
N SER A 42 3.70 -0.12 3.13
CA SER A 42 2.38 -0.24 2.50
C SER A 42 1.60 1.08 2.55
N ALA A 43 1.21 1.57 1.38
CA ALA A 43 0.32 2.74 1.29
C ALA A 43 -1.09 2.40 1.81
N LEU A 44 -1.56 1.18 1.58
CA LEU A 44 -2.85 0.69 2.09
C LEU A 44 -2.89 0.75 3.63
N SER A 45 -1.91 0.15 4.31
CA SER A 45 -1.89 0.13 5.77
C SER A 45 -1.64 1.52 6.35
N THR A 46 -0.75 2.31 5.74
CA THR A 46 -0.45 3.68 6.16
C THR A 46 -1.68 4.57 6.04
N ALA A 47 -2.41 4.53 4.92
CA ALA A 47 -3.63 5.30 4.74
C ALA A 47 -4.72 4.89 5.75
N THR A 48 -4.94 3.59 5.91
CA THR A 48 -5.91 3.05 6.88
C THR A 48 -5.63 3.54 8.30
N ALA A 49 -4.39 3.34 8.78
CA ALA A 49 -4.01 3.71 10.13
C ALA A 49 -4.07 5.23 10.35
N THR A 50 -3.60 6.00 9.37
CA THR A 50 -3.63 7.47 9.41
C THR A 50 -5.06 7.99 9.53
N LEU A 51 -5.98 7.50 8.70
CA LEU A 51 -7.38 7.90 8.74
C LEU A 51 -8.05 7.48 10.06
N ALA A 52 -7.81 6.24 10.52
CA ALA A 52 -8.39 5.74 11.76
C ALA A 52 -7.93 6.56 12.98
N ILE A 53 -6.62 6.85 13.09
CA ILE A 53 -6.08 7.68 14.17
C ILE A 53 -6.64 9.10 14.08
N HIS A 54 -6.70 9.69 12.89
CA HIS A 54 -7.29 11.01 12.69
C HIS A 54 -8.73 11.07 13.19
N LEU A 55 -9.57 10.10 12.82
CA LEU A 55 -10.97 10.03 13.24
C LEU A 55 -11.11 9.82 14.75
N PHE A 56 -10.24 9.00 15.36
CA PHE A 56 -10.22 8.77 16.81
C PHE A 56 -9.81 10.00 17.61
N VAL A 57 -8.82 10.76 17.11
CA VAL A 57 -8.46 12.06 17.72
C VAL A 57 -9.62 13.03 17.60
N ARG A 58 -10.26 13.10 16.43
CA ARG A 58 -11.38 14.03 16.15
C ARG A 58 -12.63 13.71 16.96
N SER A 59 -12.84 12.46 17.35
CA SER A 59 -13.96 12.06 18.21
C SER A 59 -13.76 12.38 19.70
N GLY A 60 -12.58 12.89 20.09
CA GLY A 60 -12.23 13.17 21.48
C GLY A 60 -11.74 11.95 22.26
N GLY A 61 -11.55 10.79 21.61
CA GLY A 61 -11.05 9.58 22.25
C GLY A 61 -9.58 9.64 22.68
N ALA A 62 -8.84 10.64 22.22
CA ALA A 62 -7.40 10.79 22.42
C ALA A 62 -6.99 11.63 23.65
N THR A 63 -7.79 11.68 24.71
CA THR A 63 -7.45 12.46 25.92
C THR A 63 -6.06 12.07 26.45
N GLY A 64 -5.20 13.08 26.66
CA GLY A 64 -3.81 12.88 27.08
C GLY A 64 -2.85 12.33 26.02
N ARG A 65 -3.31 11.97 24.81
CA ARG A 65 -2.48 11.45 23.70
C ARG A 65 -2.67 12.16 22.36
N ALA A 66 -3.53 13.19 22.32
CA ALA A 66 -3.91 13.89 21.09
C ALA A 66 -2.70 14.41 20.30
N GLU A 67 -1.71 14.99 20.99
CA GLU A 67 -0.50 15.51 20.37
C GLU A 67 0.37 14.39 19.76
N SER A 68 0.64 13.32 20.53
CA SER A 68 1.43 12.19 20.03
C SER A 68 0.76 11.48 18.86
N LEU A 69 -0.57 11.34 18.89
CA LEU A 69 -1.33 10.74 17.79
C LEU A 69 -1.41 11.70 16.59
N GLY A 70 -1.48 13.01 16.83
CA GLY A 70 -1.38 14.04 15.79
C GLY A 70 -0.09 13.93 15.00
N ARG A 71 1.06 13.76 15.68
CA ARG A 71 2.35 13.51 15.01
C ARG A 71 2.36 12.25 14.14
N LEU A 72 1.68 11.18 14.56
CA LEU A 72 1.55 9.97 13.74
C LEU A 72 0.70 10.22 12.48
N VAL A 73 -0.36 11.00 12.61
CA VAL A 73 -1.19 11.41 11.45
C VAL A 73 -0.38 12.25 10.47
N GLU A 74 0.41 13.20 10.97
CA GLU A 74 1.31 14.03 10.15
C GLU A 74 2.35 13.18 9.41
N ALA A 75 3.00 12.26 10.13
CA ALA A 75 3.98 11.35 9.54
C ALA A 75 3.36 10.46 8.47
N GLY A 76 2.17 9.90 8.72
CA GLY A 76 1.44 9.07 7.76
C GLY A 76 1.02 9.85 6.50
N ARG A 77 0.52 11.07 6.68
CA ARG A 77 0.23 12.00 5.57
C ARG A 77 1.48 12.27 4.73
N ASP A 78 2.57 12.67 5.36
CA ASP A 78 3.79 13.07 4.66
C ASP A 78 4.40 11.89 3.91
N TRP A 79 4.32 10.70 4.51
CA TRP A 79 4.71 9.47 3.84
C TRP A 79 3.86 9.22 2.59
N LEU A 80 2.54 9.31 2.67
CA LEU A 80 1.66 9.13 1.50
C LEU A 80 1.95 10.13 0.39
N LEU A 81 2.17 11.41 0.74
CA LEU A 81 2.56 12.46 -0.21
C LEU A 81 3.92 12.21 -0.89
N ALA A 82 4.78 11.40 -0.28
CA ALA A 82 6.11 11.07 -0.81
C ALA A 82 6.14 9.78 -1.64
N HIS A 83 5.11 8.93 -1.56
CA HIS A 83 5.09 7.58 -2.15
C HIS A 83 3.95 7.37 -3.15
N GLN A 84 3.48 8.44 -3.81
CA GLN A 84 2.59 8.30 -4.96
C GLN A 84 3.38 7.77 -6.16
N ASN A 85 2.84 6.77 -6.86
CA ASN A 85 3.45 6.24 -8.07
C ASN A 85 3.39 7.26 -9.22
N ASP A 86 4.21 7.06 -10.25
CA ASP A 86 4.31 7.97 -11.40
C ASP A 86 2.98 8.13 -12.18
N ASP A 87 2.12 7.10 -12.15
CA ASP A 87 0.79 7.14 -12.77
C ASP A 87 -0.26 7.94 -11.98
N GLY A 88 0.09 8.41 -10.76
CA GLY A 88 -0.79 9.15 -9.86
C GLY A 88 -1.55 8.28 -8.85
N GLY A 89 -1.39 6.96 -8.88
CA GLY A 89 -2.03 6.07 -7.92
C GLY A 89 -1.11 5.63 -6.77
N TRP A 90 -1.64 4.73 -5.94
CA TRP A 90 -0.89 3.94 -4.98
C TRP A 90 -1.21 2.46 -5.13
N GLY A 91 -0.21 1.62 -4.94
CA GLY A 91 -0.37 0.17 -4.80
C GLY A 91 -0.37 -0.26 -3.33
N ASP A 92 -0.65 -1.53 -3.08
CA ASP A 92 -0.71 -2.07 -1.71
C ASP A 92 0.63 -1.97 -0.98
N THR A 93 1.74 -2.02 -1.72
CA THR A 93 3.10 -1.74 -1.25
C THR A 93 3.79 -0.73 -2.16
N VAL A 94 4.96 -0.24 -1.75
CA VAL A 94 5.80 0.65 -2.58
C VAL A 94 6.32 -0.01 -3.86
N LEU A 95 6.26 -1.34 -3.96
CA LEU A 95 6.65 -2.10 -5.16
C LEU A 95 5.45 -2.56 -5.99
N SER A 96 4.24 -2.35 -5.49
CA SER A 96 3.01 -2.76 -6.18
C SER A 96 2.64 -1.72 -7.24
N PHE A 97 2.14 -2.20 -8.38
CA PHE A 97 1.40 -1.35 -9.30
C PHE A 97 0.23 -0.69 -8.58
N SER A 98 -0.11 0.53 -9.03
CA SER A 98 -1.26 1.25 -8.51
C SER A 98 -2.54 0.43 -8.68
N ASN A 99 -3.44 0.51 -7.71
CA ASN A 99 -4.78 -0.06 -7.81
C ASN A 99 -5.83 0.94 -7.30
N ILE A 100 -7.07 0.78 -7.78
CA ILE A 100 -8.16 1.72 -7.52
C ILE A 100 -8.50 1.81 -6.02
N SER A 101 -8.55 0.68 -5.31
CA SER A 101 -8.94 0.62 -3.90
C SER A 101 -7.96 1.38 -3.01
N THR A 102 -6.67 1.10 -3.16
CA THR A 102 -5.62 1.74 -2.37
C THR A 102 -5.48 3.22 -2.74
N THR A 103 -5.64 3.57 -4.02
CA THR A 103 -5.64 4.97 -4.45
C THR A 103 -6.81 5.77 -3.88
N MET A 104 -8.03 5.21 -3.92
CA MET A 104 -9.21 5.85 -3.31
C MET A 104 -9.03 6.06 -1.81
N LEU A 105 -8.46 5.08 -1.11
CA LEU A 105 -8.22 5.17 0.33
C LEU A 105 -7.16 6.22 0.66
N ALA A 106 -6.04 6.25 -0.07
CA ALA A 106 -5.01 7.27 0.09
C ALA A 106 -5.56 8.67 -0.21
N HIS A 107 -6.32 8.83 -1.28
CA HIS A 107 -6.99 10.09 -1.64
C HIS A 107 -7.94 10.57 -0.54
N ALA A 108 -8.83 9.68 -0.05
CA ALA A 108 -9.76 10.00 1.03
C ALA A 108 -9.03 10.38 2.33
N THR A 109 -7.95 9.67 2.65
CA THR A 109 -7.11 9.95 3.82
C THR A 109 -6.48 11.33 3.71
N LEU A 110 -5.79 11.62 2.60
CA LEU A 110 -5.12 12.91 2.35
C LEU A 110 -6.11 14.08 2.30
N SER A 111 -7.35 13.83 1.86
CA SER A 111 -8.44 14.81 1.88
C SER A 111 -8.89 15.12 3.32
N ALA A 112 -9.04 14.09 4.16
CA ALA A 112 -9.53 14.22 5.53
C ALA A 112 -8.52 14.86 6.49
N VAL A 113 -7.24 14.50 6.39
CA VAL A 113 -6.18 14.92 7.34
C VAL A 113 -5.63 16.34 7.10
N SER A 114 -6.47 17.23 6.56
CA SER A 114 -6.09 18.60 6.26
C SER A 114 -5.57 19.32 7.51
N VAL A 115 -4.37 19.88 7.40
CA VAL A 115 -3.77 20.80 8.37
C VAL A 115 -3.51 22.14 7.70
N SER A 116 -3.38 23.19 8.52
CA SER A 116 -2.80 24.45 8.08
C SER A 116 -1.44 24.18 7.41
N PRO A 117 -1.22 24.67 6.19
CA PRO A 117 0.02 24.40 5.48
C PRO A 117 1.21 25.01 6.22
N VAL A 118 2.26 24.21 6.42
CA VAL A 118 3.53 24.67 7.01
C VAL A 118 4.27 25.62 6.03
N SER A 119 4.01 25.48 4.72
CA SER A 119 4.48 26.36 3.66
C SER A 119 3.56 26.28 2.42
N GLU A 120 3.61 27.31 1.56
CA GLU A 120 2.90 27.32 0.27
C GLU A 120 3.26 26.10 -0.59
N THR A 121 4.55 25.75 -0.67
CA THR A 121 5.03 24.58 -1.42
C THR A 121 4.43 23.27 -0.91
N ALA A 122 4.24 23.12 0.40
CA ALA A 122 3.60 21.92 0.96
C ALA A 122 2.11 21.83 0.58
N ALA A 123 1.43 22.98 0.50
CA ALA A 123 0.05 23.05 0.04
C ALA A 123 -0.07 22.66 -1.45
N GLU A 124 0.79 23.23 -2.31
CA GLU A 124 0.84 22.95 -3.74
C GLU A 124 1.13 21.48 -4.02
N LYS A 125 2.12 20.89 -3.34
CA LYS A 125 2.43 19.46 -3.48
C LYS A 125 1.22 18.59 -3.17
N ARG A 126 0.48 18.90 -2.10
CA ARG A 126 -0.73 18.15 -1.73
C ARG A 126 -1.82 18.29 -2.78
N ILE A 127 -2.07 19.50 -3.29
CA ILE A 127 -3.06 19.74 -4.35
C ILE A 127 -2.72 18.89 -5.57
N LEU A 128 -1.47 18.96 -6.04
CA LEU A 128 -1.02 18.19 -7.20
C LEU A 128 -1.17 16.67 -7.00
N VAL A 129 -0.84 16.17 -5.80
CA VAL A 129 -0.98 14.74 -5.47
C VAL A 129 -2.46 14.31 -5.52
N LEU A 130 -3.37 15.11 -4.96
CA LEU A 130 -4.81 14.81 -4.99
C LEU A 130 -5.36 14.82 -6.43
N GLU A 131 -5.01 15.82 -7.24
CA GLU A 131 -5.43 15.89 -8.65
C GLU A 131 -4.91 14.72 -9.50
N ARG A 132 -3.69 14.25 -9.23
CA ARG A 132 -3.14 13.05 -9.90
C ARG A 132 -3.88 11.78 -9.49
N ALA A 133 -4.24 11.67 -8.21
CA ALA A 133 -4.99 10.55 -7.68
C ALA A 133 -6.42 10.50 -8.25
N GLU A 134 -7.09 11.64 -8.32
CA GLU A 134 -8.43 11.75 -8.93
C GLU A 134 -8.41 11.31 -10.39
N ARG A 135 -7.47 11.81 -11.20
CA ARG A 135 -7.28 11.37 -12.58
C ARG A 135 -6.97 9.88 -12.69
N TYR A 136 -6.22 9.30 -11.76
CA TYR A 136 -6.00 7.86 -11.73
C TYR A 136 -7.31 7.10 -11.47
N ILE A 137 -8.08 7.52 -10.46
CA ILE A 137 -9.36 6.91 -10.07
C ILE A 137 -10.36 6.96 -11.23
N GLU A 138 -10.46 8.09 -11.95
CA GLU A 138 -11.30 8.23 -13.13
C GLU A 138 -10.93 7.21 -14.21
N ARG A 139 -9.66 7.16 -14.62
CA ARG A 139 -9.18 6.21 -15.65
C ARG A 139 -9.38 4.75 -15.24
N ALA A 140 -9.06 4.40 -13.99
CA ALA A 140 -9.24 3.05 -13.47
C ALA A 140 -10.73 2.67 -13.37
N GLY A 141 -11.59 3.62 -12.98
CA GLY A 141 -13.04 3.43 -12.91
C GLY A 141 -13.70 3.28 -14.28
N GLU A 142 -13.23 4.01 -15.30
CA GLU A 142 -13.67 3.83 -16.70
C GLU A 142 -13.32 2.45 -17.25
N SER A 143 -12.11 1.95 -16.95
CA SER A 143 -11.71 0.58 -17.30
C SER A 143 -12.65 -0.46 -16.68
N MET A 144 -13.14 -0.22 -15.46
CA MET A 144 -14.10 -1.11 -14.80
C MET A 144 -15.52 -1.02 -15.36
N ARG A 145 -15.93 0.14 -15.89
CA ARG A 145 -17.20 0.32 -16.63
C ARG A 145 -17.23 -0.48 -17.94
N PHE A 146 -16.06 -0.79 -18.50
CA PHE A 146 -15.91 -1.54 -19.75
C PHE A 146 -15.81 -3.06 -19.58
N TRP A 147 -16.03 -3.61 -18.37
CA TRP A 147 -16.18 -5.06 -18.22
C TRP A 147 -17.37 -5.51 -19.09
N PRO A 148 -17.17 -6.39 -20.08
CA PRO A 148 -18.24 -6.78 -20.99
C PRO A 148 -19.42 -7.34 -20.19
N ALA A 149 -20.58 -6.69 -20.31
CA ALA A 149 -21.86 -7.19 -19.82
C ALA A 149 -22.35 -8.46 -20.56
N THR A 150 -21.44 -9.23 -21.18
CA THR A 150 -21.73 -10.48 -21.87
C THR A 150 -21.73 -11.70 -20.93
N VAL A 151 -21.48 -11.51 -19.63
CA VAL A 151 -21.73 -12.56 -18.63
C VAL A 151 -22.81 -12.09 -17.66
N GLY A 152 -24.06 -12.36 -18.02
CA GLY A 152 -25.19 -12.42 -17.10
C GLY A 152 -25.77 -11.08 -16.66
N THR A 153 -26.80 -10.63 -17.37
CA THR A 153 -27.79 -9.67 -16.88
C THR A 153 -28.48 -10.20 -15.61
N GLY A 154 -27.95 -9.85 -14.45
CA GLY A 154 -28.60 -9.97 -13.16
C GLY A 154 -28.29 -8.72 -12.33
N PRO A 155 -29.24 -8.21 -11.53
CA PRO A 155 -28.97 -7.02 -10.72
C PRO A 155 -27.84 -7.34 -9.75
N PHE A 156 -26.77 -6.56 -9.82
CA PHE A 156 -25.69 -6.56 -8.83
C PHE A 156 -26.31 -6.41 -7.44
N ARG A 157 -26.42 -7.51 -6.71
CA ARG A 157 -26.70 -7.52 -5.27
C ARG A 157 -25.36 -7.72 -4.57
N CYS A 158 -24.90 -6.69 -3.87
CA CYS A 158 -23.84 -6.85 -2.87
C CYS A 158 -24.37 -7.79 -1.77
N PRO A 159 -23.71 -8.93 -1.48
CA PRO A 159 -23.99 -9.66 -0.27
C PRO A 159 -23.39 -8.89 0.90
N PHE A 160 -24.23 -8.52 1.86
CA PHE A 160 -23.82 -8.33 3.25
C PHE A 160 -23.55 -9.70 3.87
#